data_AF-A0A953N365-F1
#
_entry.id   AF-A0A953N365-F1
#
_cell.length_a   1.000
_cell.length_b   1.000
_cell.length_c   1.000
_cell.angle_alpha   90.00
_cell.angle_beta   90.00
_cell.angle_gamma   90.00
#
_symmetry.space_group_name_H-M   'P 1'
#
loop_
_entity.id
_entity.type
_entity.pdbx_description
1 polymer ?
#
loop_
_entity_poly.entity_id
_entity_poly.type
_entity_poly.pdbx_seq_one_letter_code
_entity_poly.pdbx_strand_id
1 'polypeptide(L)'
;MIKFFRIIRQNLVTENKFSKYLIYAIGEIILVVIGILIAISINNWNIDRLEKKEVANFLEQIETELNWDIIHFNQTLSNIQRYTYYLDKVSDRKYDEIDLSQLPNSLAMNSSSKNFGLSYTKMLESGIIKHIENSQISKKLQTYYLVNCAKYNISIEFHANFVSDHIEGPLLLMLNHKRDFLVDPIEVIDQLENGKLMSLVNWQISSFEAQIPEIEKNITIAQELIGLITKK
;
A
#
# COMPACT_ATOMS: atom_id res chain seq x y z
N MET A 1 47.82 -19.58 19.02
CA MET A 1 47.76 -20.22 20.35
C MET A 1 48.38 -19.30 21.38
N ILE A 2 47.70 -19.10 22.51
CA ILE A 2 48.26 -18.39 23.66
C ILE A 2 49.57 -19.10 24.06
N LYS A 3 50.68 -18.33 24.21
CA LYS A 3 52.03 -18.88 24.48
C LYS A 3 52.07 -19.86 25.65
N PHE A 4 51.20 -19.66 26.63
CA PHE A 4 51.05 -20.48 27.83
C PHE A 4 50.76 -21.97 27.53
N PHE A 5 49.75 -22.25 26.68
CA PHE A 5 49.39 -23.64 26.34
C PHE A 5 50.47 -24.33 25.49
N ARG A 6 51.19 -23.56 24.67
CA ARG A 6 52.31 -24.07 23.86
C ARG A 6 53.46 -24.58 24.73
N ILE A 7 53.81 -23.85 25.79
CA ILE A 7 54.91 -24.19 26.71
C ILE A 7 54.57 -25.47 27.50
N ILE A 8 53.34 -25.58 28.01
CA ILE A 8 52.88 -26.77 28.74
C ILE A 8 52.93 -28.02 27.86
N ARG A 9 52.51 -27.89 26.59
CA ARG A 9 52.55 -29.00 25.63
C ARG A 9 53.97 -29.47 25.33
N GLN A 10 54.91 -28.55 25.14
CA GLN A 10 56.32 -28.88 24.88
C GLN A 10 56.93 -29.65 26.05
N ASN A 11 56.66 -29.21 27.29
CA ASN A 11 57.18 -29.86 28.51
C ASN A 11 56.60 -31.27 28.73
N LEU A 12 55.35 -31.54 28.32
CA LEU A 12 54.72 -32.86 28.47
C LEU A 12 55.21 -33.90 27.45
N VAL A 13 55.65 -33.46 26.27
CA VAL A 13 56.26 -34.33 25.25
C VAL A 13 57.68 -34.75 25.66
N THR A 14 58.45 -33.83 26.27
CA THR A 14 59.80 -34.12 26.76
C THR A 14 59.83 -35.11 27.93
N GLU A 15 58.72 -35.29 28.64
CA GLU A 15 58.60 -36.20 29.80
C GLU A 15 58.01 -37.60 29.46
N ASN A 16 57.88 -37.99 28.19
CA ASN A 16 57.24 -39.25 27.76
C ASN A 16 55.76 -39.42 28.21
N LYS A 17 55.06 -38.34 28.57
CA LYS A 17 53.66 -38.36 29.07
C LYS A 17 52.64 -38.16 27.94
N PHE A 18 52.68 -39.03 26.93
CA PHE A 18 51.84 -38.93 25.73
C PHE A 18 50.33 -38.86 26.04
N SER A 19 49.83 -39.65 26.99
CA SER A 19 48.41 -39.62 27.39
C SER A 19 47.98 -38.28 27.97
N LYS A 20 48.85 -37.60 28.72
CA LYS A 20 48.56 -36.25 29.25
C LYS A 20 48.58 -35.22 28.13
N TYR A 21 49.56 -35.29 27.23
CA TYR A 21 49.63 -34.43 26.04
C TYR A 21 48.32 -34.46 25.22
N LEU A 22 47.77 -35.66 24.99
CA LEU A 22 46.53 -35.82 24.22
C LEU A 22 45.33 -35.14 24.89
N ILE A 23 45.19 -35.27 26.22
CA ILE A 23 44.11 -34.62 26.98
C ILE A 23 44.21 -33.09 26.90
N TYR A 24 45.42 -32.53 27.00
CA TYR A 24 45.62 -31.08 26.89
C TYR A 24 45.39 -30.56 25.46
N ALA A 25 45.80 -31.31 24.43
CA ALA A 25 45.54 -30.96 23.04
C ALA A 25 44.04 -30.98 22.70
N ILE A 26 43.29 -31.98 23.21
CA ILE A 26 41.82 -32.03 23.08
C ILE A 26 41.17 -30.86 23.82
N GLY A 27 41.62 -30.55 25.04
CA GLY A 27 41.15 -29.39 25.79
C GLY A 27 41.37 -28.06 25.07
N GLU A 28 42.52 -27.88 24.42
CA GLU A 28 42.82 -26.71 23.59
C GLU A 28 41.88 -26.59 22.39
N ILE A 29 41.61 -27.70 21.70
CA ILE A 29 40.65 -27.73 20.57
C ILE A 29 39.24 -27.37 21.05
N ILE A 30 38.77 -27.98 22.15
CA ILE A 30 37.44 -27.70 22.71
C ILE A 30 37.32 -26.22 23.08
N LEU A 31 38.34 -25.63 23.71
CA LEU A 31 38.34 -24.22 24.09
C LEU A 31 38.30 -23.29 22.88
N VAL A 32 39.04 -23.62 21.81
CA VAL A 32 38.99 -22.89 20.53
C VAL A 32 37.61 -23.01 19.89
N VAL A 33 37.03 -24.21 19.86
CA VAL A 33 35.70 -24.45 19.30
C VAL A 33 34.64 -23.65 20.07
N ILE A 34 34.67 -23.63 21.40
CA ILE A 34 33.79 -22.79 22.23
C ILE A 34 33.94 -21.32 21.87
N GLY A 35 35.18 -20.83 21.71
CA GLY A 35 35.45 -19.45 21.30
C GLY A 35 34.83 -19.10 19.94
N ILE A 36 34.95 -19.99 18.95
CA ILE A 36 34.35 -19.82 17.62
C ILE A 36 32.82 -19.83 17.71
N LEU A 37 32.24 -20.76 18.46
CA LEU A 37 30.78 -20.84 18.63
C LEU A 37 30.21 -19.58 19.30
N ILE A 38 30.88 -19.06 20.33
CA ILE A 38 30.48 -17.81 20.99
C ILE A 38 30.58 -16.64 19.99
N ALA A 39 31.67 -16.55 19.22
CA ALA A 39 31.82 -15.50 18.21
C ALA A 39 30.71 -15.52 17.15
N ILE A 40 30.39 -16.71 16.62
CA ILE A 40 29.27 -16.88 15.66
C ILE A 40 27.93 -16.51 16.32
N SER A 41 27.71 -16.93 17.57
CA SER A 41 26.47 -16.65 18.29
C SER A 41 26.26 -15.15 18.53
N ILE A 42 27.32 -14.42 18.92
CA ILE A 42 27.28 -12.97 19.09
C ILE A 42 27.00 -12.27 17.76
N ASN A 43 27.63 -12.72 16.67
CA ASN A 43 27.41 -12.17 15.34
C ASN A 43 25.96 -12.37 14.87
N ASN A 44 25.43 -13.58 15.01
CA ASN A 44 24.04 -13.89 14.63
C ASN A 44 23.04 -13.08 15.46
N TRP A 45 23.26 -12.96 16.78
CA TRP A 45 22.42 -12.13 17.64
C TRP A 45 22.43 -10.65 17.23
N ASN A 46 23.58 -10.13 16.81
CA ASN A 46 23.67 -8.75 16.31
C ASN A 46 22.92 -8.57 14.98
N ILE A 47 23.00 -9.54 14.06
CA ILE A 47 22.25 -9.54 12.80
C ILE A 47 20.75 -9.56 13.08
N ASP A 48 20.27 -10.51 13.89
CA ASP A 48 18.87 -10.62 14.26
C ASP A 48 18.34 -9.31 14.89
N ARG A 49 19.15 -8.66 15.72
CA ARG A 49 18.81 -7.37 16.34
C ARG A 49 18.65 -6.26 15.30
N LEU A 50 19.55 -6.19 14.32
CA LEU A 50 19.51 -5.19 13.25
C LEU A 50 18.30 -5.42 12.34
N GLU A 51 18.03 -6.66 11.95
CA GLU A 51 16.87 -7.03 11.15
C GLU A 51 15.55 -6.67 11.85
N LYS A 52 15.42 -6.98 13.16
CA LYS A 52 14.24 -6.59 13.95
C LYS A 52 14.04 -5.08 14.00
N LYS A 53 15.12 -4.31 14.10
CA LYS A 53 15.07 -2.84 14.07
C LYS A 53 14.59 -2.34 12.70
N GLU A 54 15.09 -2.91 11.61
CA GLU A 54 14.64 -2.55 10.26
C GLU A 54 13.19 -2.92 10.02
N VAL A 55 12.73 -4.10 10.48
CA VAL A 55 11.32 -4.48 10.43
C VAL A 55 10.45 -3.44 11.16
N ALA A 56 10.84 -3.01 12.37
CA ALA A 56 10.10 -2.01 13.11
C ALA A 56 10.02 -0.68 12.35
N ASN A 57 11.14 -0.20 11.80
CA ASN A 57 11.18 1.03 11.00
C ASN A 57 10.27 0.95 9.76
N PHE A 58 10.28 -0.18 9.05
CA PHE A 58 9.40 -0.36 7.88
C PHE A 58 7.93 -0.39 8.29
N LEU A 59 7.59 -1.09 9.38
CA LEU A 59 6.20 -1.15 9.84
C LEU A 59 5.67 0.21 10.29
N GLU A 60 6.50 1.05 10.94
CA GLU A 60 6.14 2.44 11.30
C GLU A 60 5.88 3.32 10.05
N GLN A 61 6.73 3.19 9.02
CA GLN A 61 6.52 3.89 7.76
C GLN A 61 5.25 3.41 7.05
N ILE A 62 5.04 2.10 7.01
CA ILE A 62 3.83 1.49 6.42
C ILE A 62 2.58 1.94 7.18
N GLU A 63 2.61 2.01 8.51
CA GLU A 63 1.50 2.54 9.30
C GLU A 63 1.18 3.99 8.91
N THR A 64 2.21 4.82 8.74
CA THR A 64 2.05 6.20 8.26
C THR A 64 1.43 6.24 6.85
N GLU A 65 1.92 5.41 5.94
CA GLU A 65 1.37 5.29 4.57
C GLU A 65 -0.09 4.81 4.56
N LEU A 66 -0.45 3.84 5.41
CA LEU A 66 -1.83 3.35 5.55
C LEU A 66 -2.79 4.45 6.02
N ASN A 67 -2.34 5.34 6.92
CA ASN A 67 -3.15 6.49 7.32
C ASN A 67 -3.37 7.45 6.14
N TRP A 68 -2.35 7.70 5.31
CA TRP A 68 -2.50 8.49 4.09
C TRP A 68 -3.41 7.81 3.06
N ASP A 69 -3.36 6.49 2.95
CA ASP A 69 -4.27 5.72 2.10
C ASP A 69 -5.73 5.92 2.54
N ILE A 70 -6.01 5.82 3.84
CA ILE A 70 -7.36 6.06 4.40
C ILE A 70 -7.83 7.48 4.10
N ILE A 71 -6.97 8.49 4.24
CA ILE A 71 -7.31 9.88 3.92
C ILE A 71 -7.67 10.01 2.43
N HIS A 72 -6.86 9.43 1.54
CA HIS A 72 -7.11 9.43 0.10
C HIS A 72 -8.46 8.77 -0.25
N PHE A 73 -8.74 7.60 0.32
CA PHE A 73 -9.99 6.89 0.08
C PHE A 73 -11.20 7.67 0.59
N ASN A 74 -11.13 8.29 1.78
CA ASN A 74 -12.21 9.13 2.31
C ASN A 74 -12.47 10.37 1.45
N GLN A 75 -11.41 11.02 0.96
CA GLN A 75 -11.56 12.16 0.04
C GLN A 75 -12.22 11.74 -1.28
N THR A 76 -11.81 10.59 -1.83
CA THR A 76 -12.41 10.01 -3.03
C THR A 76 -13.90 9.72 -2.81
N LEU A 77 -14.24 9.08 -1.69
CA LEU A 77 -15.63 8.75 -1.34
C LEU A 77 -16.49 10.00 -1.17
N SER A 78 -15.97 11.03 -0.48
CA SER A 78 -16.68 12.30 -0.31
C SER A 78 -16.93 13.01 -1.64
N ASN A 79 -15.97 12.97 -2.56
CA ASN A 79 -16.16 13.51 -3.91
C ASN A 79 -17.25 12.72 -4.65
N ILE A 80 -17.13 11.39 -4.70
CA ILE A 80 -18.13 10.51 -5.32
C ILE A 80 -19.54 10.83 -4.80
N GLN A 81 -19.73 10.86 -3.48
CA GLN A 81 -21.03 11.16 -2.87
C GLN A 81 -21.58 12.53 -3.27
N ARG A 82 -20.72 13.56 -3.34
CA ARG A 82 -21.12 14.91 -3.76
C ARG A 82 -21.59 14.93 -5.21
N TYR A 83 -20.86 14.27 -6.11
CA TYR A 83 -21.21 14.25 -7.54
C TYR A 83 -22.41 13.35 -7.83
N THR A 84 -22.51 12.18 -7.17
CA THR A 84 -23.71 11.34 -7.26
C THR A 84 -24.95 12.09 -6.81
N TYR A 85 -24.90 12.81 -5.67
CA TYR A 85 -26.02 13.64 -5.21
C TYR A 85 -26.48 14.65 -6.27
N TYR A 86 -25.53 15.35 -6.90
CA TYR A 86 -25.85 16.30 -7.97
C TYR A 86 -26.47 15.59 -9.18
N LEU A 87 -25.87 14.48 -9.63
CA LEU A 87 -26.33 13.73 -10.80
C LEU A 87 -27.69 13.05 -10.56
N ASP A 88 -28.00 12.63 -9.34
CA ASP A 88 -29.32 12.10 -8.97
C ASP A 88 -30.41 13.17 -9.16
N LYS A 89 -30.14 14.43 -8.78
CA LYS A 89 -31.08 15.53 -9.03
C LYS A 89 -31.29 15.77 -10.52
N VAL A 90 -30.25 15.60 -11.34
CA VAL A 90 -30.34 15.68 -12.81
C VAL A 90 -31.19 14.53 -13.36
N SER A 91 -30.95 13.30 -12.89
CA SER A 91 -31.69 12.10 -13.32
C SER A 91 -33.17 12.18 -12.94
N ASP A 92 -33.47 12.67 -11.74
CA ASP A 92 -34.81 12.92 -11.20
C ASP A 92 -35.53 14.13 -11.85
N ARG A 93 -34.87 14.87 -12.74
CA ARG A 93 -35.39 16.10 -13.37
C ARG A 93 -35.70 17.24 -12.38
N LYS A 94 -35.03 17.27 -11.22
CA LYS A 94 -35.14 18.32 -10.18
C LYS A 94 -34.21 19.50 -10.49
N TYR A 95 -34.37 20.07 -11.68
CA TYR A 95 -33.47 21.09 -12.22
C TYR A 95 -33.52 22.42 -11.45
N ASP A 96 -34.62 22.70 -10.78
CA ASP A 96 -34.82 23.88 -9.93
C ASP A 96 -34.01 23.83 -8.62
N GLU A 97 -33.51 22.66 -8.23
CA GLU A 97 -32.73 22.47 -7.00
C GLU A 97 -31.20 22.60 -7.22
N ILE A 98 -30.74 22.71 -8.46
CA ILE A 98 -29.31 22.65 -8.82
C ILE A 98 -28.93 23.66 -9.91
N ASP A 99 -27.64 24.01 -9.97
CA ASP A 99 -27.09 24.75 -11.10
C ASP A 99 -26.70 23.80 -12.23
N LEU A 100 -27.55 23.70 -13.26
CA LEU A 100 -27.32 22.85 -14.43
C LEU A 100 -26.14 23.29 -15.30
N SER A 101 -25.66 24.53 -15.17
CA SER A 101 -24.49 24.97 -15.93
C SER A 101 -23.22 24.20 -15.55
N GLN A 102 -23.21 23.54 -14.38
CA GLN A 102 -22.11 22.72 -13.86
C GLN A 102 -22.18 21.25 -14.28
N LEU A 103 -23.18 20.84 -15.07
CA LEU A 103 -23.36 19.44 -15.44
C LEU A 103 -22.13 18.86 -16.15
N PRO A 104 -21.49 19.55 -17.12
CA PRO A 104 -20.31 18.99 -17.78
C PRO A 104 -19.18 18.67 -16.80
N ASN A 105 -18.89 19.56 -15.85
CA ASN A 105 -17.87 19.35 -14.82
C ASN A 105 -18.21 18.16 -13.92
N SER A 106 -19.49 17.96 -13.61
CA SER A 106 -19.95 16.85 -12.76
C SER A 106 -19.91 15.51 -13.49
N LEU A 107 -20.21 15.50 -14.79
CA LEU A 107 -20.10 14.32 -15.65
C LEU A 107 -18.66 13.94 -15.96
N ALA A 108 -17.79 14.94 -16.19
CA ALA A 108 -16.37 14.76 -16.47
C ALA A 108 -15.54 14.41 -15.22
N MET A 109 -16.17 14.34 -14.05
CA MET A 109 -15.48 14.02 -12.81
C MET A 109 -14.92 12.59 -12.87
N ASN A 110 -13.60 12.46 -12.72
CA ASN A 110 -12.90 11.20 -12.47
C ASN A 110 -11.89 11.34 -11.33
N SER A 111 -11.44 10.20 -10.80
CA SER A 111 -10.37 10.18 -9.79
C SER A 111 -9.04 9.80 -10.41
N SER A 112 -7.94 10.17 -9.75
CA SER A 112 -6.59 9.77 -10.15
C SER A 112 -6.10 8.54 -9.37
N SER A 113 -5.33 7.69 -10.06
CA SER A 113 -4.59 6.60 -9.43
C SER A 113 -3.61 7.15 -8.39
N LYS A 114 -3.34 6.38 -7.34
CA LYS A 114 -2.35 6.71 -6.31
C LYS A 114 -1.22 5.69 -6.30
N ASN A 115 0.01 6.14 -6.05
CA ASN A 115 1.11 5.23 -5.78
C ASN A 115 1.01 4.71 -4.32
N PHE A 116 0.71 3.43 -4.16
CA PHE A 116 0.50 2.79 -2.85
C PHE A 116 1.72 1.95 -2.45
N GLY A 117 2.01 1.90 -1.14
CA GLY A 117 2.91 0.90 -0.55
C GLY A 117 4.38 1.03 -0.97
N LEU A 118 4.91 2.25 -1.04
CA LEU A 118 6.32 2.46 -1.37
C LEU A 118 7.23 1.79 -0.32
N SER A 119 6.94 1.96 0.97
CA SER A 119 7.72 1.31 2.02
C SER A 119 7.51 -0.20 2.06
N TYR A 120 6.30 -0.69 1.78
CA TYR A 120 6.05 -2.13 1.62
C TYR A 120 6.89 -2.74 0.48
N THR A 121 6.94 -2.07 -0.67
CA THR A 121 7.70 -2.52 -1.84
C THR A 121 9.20 -2.60 -1.52
N LYS A 122 9.75 -1.55 -0.89
CA LYS A 122 11.15 -1.55 -0.42
C LYS A 122 11.43 -2.68 0.60
N MET A 123 10.50 -2.95 1.51
CA MET A 123 10.62 -4.03 2.49
C MET A 123 10.61 -5.42 1.83
N LEU A 124 9.82 -5.59 0.77
CA LEU A 124 9.76 -6.81 -0.02
C LEU A 124 11.06 -7.01 -0.81
N GLU A 125 11.52 -5.99 -1.53
CA GLU A 125 12.72 -6.02 -2.38
C GLU A 125 14.01 -6.25 -1.57
N SER A 126 14.12 -5.64 -0.39
CA SER A 126 15.24 -5.85 0.53
C SER A 126 15.24 -7.22 1.20
N GLY A 127 14.14 -7.98 1.14
CA GLY A 127 13.98 -9.27 1.80
C GLY A 127 13.65 -9.19 3.30
N ILE A 128 13.63 -8.00 3.89
CA ILE A 128 13.34 -7.75 5.31
C ILE A 128 11.95 -8.27 5.72
N ILE A 129 11.02 -8.35 4.77
CA ILE A 129 9.68 -8.92 4.99
C ILE A 129 9.70 -10.34 5.59
N LYS A 130 10.76 -11.13 5.35
CA LYS A 130 10.92 -12.51 5.87
C LYS A 130 11.14 -12.55 7.39
N HIS A 131 11.57 -11.44 7.97
CA HIS A 131 11.88 -11.32 9.41
C HIS A 131 10.69 -10.77 10.21
N ILE A 132 9.51 -10.59 9.58
CA ILE A 132 8.27 -10.29 10.28
C ILE A 132 7.82 -11.56 11.03
N GLU A 133 7.94 -11.54 12.35
CA GLU A 133 7.52 -12.66 13.23
C GLU A 133 6.02 -13.01 13.07
N ASN A 134 5.16 -12.00 12.93
CA ASN A 134 3.72 -12.21 12.73
C ASN A 134 3.39 -12.42 11.24
N SER A 135 3.27 -13.68 10.83
CA SER A 135 2.94 -14.06 9.45
C SER A 135 1.60 -13.50 8.94
N GLN A 136 0.66 -13.14 9.83
CA GLN A 136 -0.61 -12.51 9.46
C GLN A 136 -0.40 -11.09 8.93
N ILE A 137 0.52 -10.32 9.53
CA ILE A 137 0.85 -8.96 9.06
C ILE A 137 1.40 -9.03 7.64
N SER A 138 2.40 -9.89 7.39
CA SER A 138 3.01 -10.06 6.07
C SER A 138 1.97 -10.40 5.00
N LYS A 139 1.08 -11.38 5.26
CA LYS A 139 0.03 -11.79 4.32
C LYS A 139 -1.01 -10.70 4.06
N LYS A 140 -1.44 -9.98 5.11
CA LYS A 140 -2.42 -8.89 4.95
C LYS A 140 -1.81 -7.70 4.21
N LEU A 141 -0.55 -7.33 4.48
CA LEU A 141 0.15 -6.28 3.74
C LEU A 141 0.28 -6.65 2.26
N GLN A 142 0.66 -7.89 1.96
CA GLN A 142 0.74 -8.38 0.59
C GLN A 142 -0.62 -8.30 -0.12
N THR A 143 -1.68 -8.80 0.53
CA THR A 143 -3.03 -8.77 -0.06
C THR A 143 -3.49 -7.34 -0.29
N TYR A 144 -3.31 -6.46 0.70
CA TYR A 144 -3.71 -5.08 0.62
C TYR A 144 -3.01 -4.34 -0.53
N TYR A 145 -1.67 -4.36 -0.59
CA TYR A 145 -0.96 -3.60 -1.62
C TYR A 145 -1.00 -4.24 -3.00
N LEU A 146 -0.78 -5.56 -3.11
CA LEU A 146 -0.64 -6.21 -4.42
C LEU A 146 -1.98 -6.60 -5.05
N VAL A 147 -3.06 -6.69 -4.27
CA VAL A 147 -4.38 -7.07 -4.79
C VAL A 147 -5.36 -5.91 -4.66
N ASN A 148 -5.59 -5.41 -3.45
CA ASN A 148 -6.63 -4.42 -3.21
C ASN A 148 -6.30 -3.05 -3.81
N CYS A 149 -5.13 -2.48 -3.50
CA CYS A 149 -4.69 -1.19 -4.06
C CYS A 149 -4.49 -1.27 -5.58
N ALA A 150 -3.94 -2.39 -6.07
CA ALA A 150 -3.76 -2.61 -7.51
C ALA A 150 -5.12 -2.64 -8.24
N LYS A 151 -6.10 -3.39 -7.71
CA LYS A 151 -7.45 -3.44 -8.27
C LYS A 151 -8.12 -2.07 -8.28
N TYR A 152 -7.98 -1.31 -7.19
CA TYR A 152 -8.48 0.06 -7.11
C TYR A 152 -7.90 0.94 -8.21
N ASN A 153 -6.58 0.96 -8.39
CA ASN A 153 -5.95 1.77 -9.44
C ASN A 153 -6.42 1.36 -10.84
N ILE A 154 -6.52 0.06 -11.13
CA ILE A 154 -7.04 -0.41 -12.43
C ILE A 154 -8.46 0.11 -12.68
N SER A 155 -9.34 0.04 -11.67
CA SER A 155 -10.71 0.53 -11.79
C SER A 155 -10.77 2.05 -12.01
N ILE A 156 -9.92 2.80 -11.31
CA ILE A 156 -9.87 4.26 -11.38
C ILE A 156 -9.31 4.72 -12.73
N GLU A 157 -8.25 4.09 -13.22
CA GLU A 157 -7.68 4.36 -14.53
C GLU A 157 -8.66 4.03 -15.65
N PHE A 158 -9.38 2.90 -15.55
CA PHE A 158 -10.43 2.56 -16.49
C PHE A 158 -11.53 3.64 -16.52
N HIS A 159 -12.02 4.09 -15.36
CA HIS A 159 -13.05 5.13 -15.28
C HIS A 159 -12.54 6.46 -15.83
N ALA A 160 -11.33 6.89 -15.48
CA ALA A 160 -10.74 8.12 -16.00
C ALA A 160 -10.58 8.11 -17.52
N ASN A 161 -10.11 7.01 -18.09
CA ASN A 161 -10.01 6.84 -19.54
C ASN A 161 -11.38 6.86 -20.21
N PHE A 162 -12.38 6.16 -19.62
CA PHE A 162 -13.74 6.19 -20.15
C PHE A 162 -14.30 7.60 -20.15
N VAL A 163 -14.15 8.33 -19.06
CA VAL A 163 -14.62 9.72 -18.93
C VAL A 163 -13.99 10.60 -20.00
N SER A 164 -12.68 10.51 -20.21
CA SER A 164 -12.01 11.31 -21.23
C SER A 164 -12.48 10.96 -22.65
N ASP A 165 -12.54 9.68 -22.99
CA ASP A 165 -12.85 9.22 -24.34
C ASP A 165 -14.35 9.31 -24.70
N HIS A 166 -15.24 9.09 -23.73
CA HIS A 166 -16.67 8.86 -23.95
C HIS A 166 -17.58 9.88 -23.26
N ILE A 167 -17.06 10.78 -22.43
CA ILE A 167 -17.85 11.84 -21.79
C ILE A 167 -17.33 13.22 -22.20
N GLU A 168 -16.07 13.55 -21.92
CA GLU A 168 -15.52 14.88 -22.21
C GLU A 168 -15.61 15.23 -23.70
N GLY A 169 -15.13 14.35 -24.58
CA GLY A 169 -15.20 14.55 -26.03
C GLY A 169 -16.63 14.79 -26.53
N PRO A 170 -17.59 13.90 -26.24
CA PRO A 170 -19.00 14.10 -26.61
C PRO A 170 -19.61 15.38 -26.03
N LEU A 171 -19.31 15.75 -24.78
CA LEU A 171 -19.84 16.98 -24.17
C LEU A 171 -19.38 18.25 -24.88
N LEU A 172 -18.16 18.27 -25.44
CA LEU A 172 -17.66 19.41 -26.23
C LEU A 172 -18.41 19.57 -27.57
N LEU A 173 -18.98 18.49 -28.09
CA LEU A 173 -19.73 18.51 -29.36
C LEU A 173 -21.23 18.73 -29.15
N MET A 174 -21.77 18.33 -28.00
CA MET A 174 -23.20 18.39 -27.69
C MET A 174 -23.65 19.73 -27.08
N LEU A 175 -22.74 20.48 -26.46
CA LEU A 175 -23.07 21.68 -25.69
C LEU A 175 -22.18 22.86 -26.07
N ASN A 176 -22.74 24.06 -26.11
CA ASN A 176 -21.96 25.29 -26.31
C ASN A 176 -21.33 25.74 -24.99
N HIS A 177 -20.06 25.38 -24.79
CA HIS A 177 -19.27 25.79 -23.63
C HIS A 177 -18.99 27.30 -23.66
N LYS A 178 -19.32 27.95 -22.55
CA LYS A 178 -18.94 29.32 -22.18
C LYS A 178 -17.62 29.25 -21.38
N ARG A 179 -17.10 30.41 -20.96
CA ARG A 179 -15.92 30.47 -20.06
C ARG A 179 -16.20 29.70 -18.77
N ASP A 180 -15.12 29.27 -18.11
CA ASP A 180 -15.15 28.51 -16.86
C ASP A 180 -15.85 27.14 -16.98
N PHE A 181 -15.87 26.57 -18.20
CA PHE A 181 -16.47 25.27 -18.50
C PHE A 181 -17.98 25.20 -18.22
N LEU A 182 -18.65 26.36 -18.23
CA LEU A 182 -20.10 26.46 -18.02
C LEU A 182 -20.84 26.29 -19.33
N VAL A 183 -22.08 25.82 -19.27
CA VAL A 183 -22.97 25.66 -20.44
C VAL A 183 -24.30 26.36 -20.19
N ASP A 184 -25.06 26.60 -21.25
CA ASP A 184 -26.41 27.15 -21.12
C ASP A 184 -27.39 26.11 -20.56
N PRO A 185 -28.05 26.35 -19.41
CA PRO A 185 -28.98 25.38 -18.82
C PRO A 185 -30.12 24.96 -19.76
N ILE A 186 -30.56 25.84 -20.67
CA ILE A 186 -31.63 25.52 -21.62
C ILE A 186 -31.16 24.46 -22.63
N GLU A 187 -29.93 24.60 -23.13
CA GLU A 187 -29.32 23.63 -24.04
C GLU A 187 -29.05 22.29 -23.35
N VAL A 188 -28.61 22.34 -22.08
CA VAL A 188 -28.47 21.14 -21.25
C VAL A 188 -29.79 20.39 -21.12
N ILE A 189 -30.89 21.08 -20.82
CA ILE A 189 -32.22 20.46 -20.71
C ILE A 189 -32.61 19.81 -22.04
N ASP A 190 -32.44 20.49 -23.18
CA ASP A 190 -32.75 19.91 -24.48
C ASP A 190 -31.94 18.62 -24.75
N GLN A 191 -30.64 18.60 -24.44
CA GLN A 191 -29.81 17.40 -24.58
C GLN A 191 -30.16 16.28 -23.57
N LEU A 192 -30.66 16.62 -22.38
CA LEU A 192 -31.15 15.65 -21.39
C LEU A 192 -32.49 15.03 -21.81
N GLU A 193 -33.38 15.81 -22.43
CA GLU A 193 -34.72 15.35 -22.81
C GLU A 193 -34.77 14.67 -24.18
N ASN A 194 -34.03 15.21 -25.14
CA ASN A 194 -34.12 14.84 -26.56
C ASN A 194 -32.80 14.25 -27.11
N GLY A 195 -31.71 14.31 -26.33
CA GLY A 195 -30.38 13.84 -26.71
C GLY A 195 -29.93 12.56 -25.99
N LYS A 196 -28.61 12.34 -25.93
CA LYS A 196 -27.99 11.19 -25.26
C LYS A 196 -27.47 11.51 -23.85
N LEU A 197 -27.60 12.75 -23.40
CA LEU A 197 -26.94 13.23 -22.18
C LEU A 197 -27.44 12.53 -20.92
N MET A 198 -28.74 12.19 -20.86
CA MET A 198 -29.31 11.43 -19.74
C MET A 198 -28.70 10.03 -19.60
N SER A 199 -28.34 9.38 -20.72
CA SER A 199 -27.67 8.07 -20.67
C SER A 199 -26.27 8.19 -20.05
N LEU A 200 -25.56 9.29 -20.29
CA LEU A 200 -24.25 9.54 -19.69
C LEU A 200 -24.37 9.85 -18.19
N VAL A 201 -25.39 10.61 -17.79
CA VAL A 201 -25.73 10.86 -16.37
C VAL A 201 -25.95 9.56 -15.62
N ASN A 202 -26.85 8.70 -16.12
CA ASN A 202 -27.17 7.45 -15.45
C ASN A 202 -25.97 6.48 -15.41
N TRP A 203 -25.18 6.42 -16.49
CA TRP A 203 -23.95 5.63 -16.51
C TRP A 203 -22.93 6.12 -15.47
N GLN A 204 -22.77 7.44 -15.33
CA GLN A 204 -21.82 8.02 -14.39
C GLN A 204 -22.24 7.79 -12.93
N ILE A 205 -23.55 7.90 -12.63
CA ILE A 205 -24.11 7.53 -11.31
C ILE A 205 -23.78 6.08 -11.00
N SER A 206 -24.13 5.14 -11.90
CA SER A 206 -23.86 3.71 -11.68
C SER A 206 -22.37 3.41 -11.52
N SER A 207 -21.52 4.11 -12.27
CA SER A 207 -20.06 3.95 -12.19
C SER A 207 -19.50 4.44 -10.86
N PHE A 208 -20.05 5.52 -10.31
CA PHE A 208 -19.70 6.02 -8.98
C PHE A 208 -20.17 5.08 -7.87
N GLU A 209 -21.42 4.64 -7.92
CA GLU A 209 -21.97 3.69 -6.94
C GLU A 209 -21.18 2.37 -6.91
N ALA A 210 -20.76 1.87 -8.08
CA ALA A 210 -19.98 0.65 -8.18
C ALA A 210 -18.59 0.75 -7.52
N GLN A 211 -18.01 1.96 -7.39
CA GLN A 211 -16.70 2.18 -6.78
C GLN A 211 -16.75 2.20 -5.24
N ILE A 212 -17.89 2.61 -4.65
CA ILE A 212 -18.03 2.83 -3.20
C ILE A 212 -17.63 1.59 -2.37
N PRO A 213 -18.17 0.38 -2.65
CA PRO A 213 -17.89 -0.79 -1.79
C PRO A 213 -16.41 -1.19 -1.80
N GLU A 214 -15.70 -0.96 -2.90
CA GLU A 214 -14.27 -1.25 -3.01
C GLU A 214 -13.44 -0.28 -2.16
N ILE A 215 -13.78 1.01 -2.20
CA ILE A 215 -13.13 2.06 -1.40
C ILE A 215 -13.35 1.80 0.10
N GLU A 216 -14.59 1.53 0.52
CA GLU A 216 -14.92 1.24 1.92
C GLU A 216 -14.20 -0.01 2.45
N LYS A 217 -14.13 -1.05 1.61
CA LYS A 217 -13.38 -2.27 1.93
C LYS A 217 -11.89 -1.97 2.13
N ASN A 218 -11.29 -1.14 1.27
CA ASN A 218 -9.88 -0.77 1.39
C ASN A 218 -9.61 0.02 2.67
N ILE A 219 -10.51 0.95 3.05
CA ILE A 219 -10.42 1.69 4.31
C ILE A 219 -10.45 0.72 5.51
N THR A 220 -11.38 -0.22 5.51
CA THR A 220 -11.52 -1.19 6.61
C THR A 220 -10.27 -2.07 6.74
N ILE A 221 -9.74 -2.58 5.62
CA ILE A 221 -8.53 -3.41 5.63
C ILE A 221 -7.32 -2.59 6.13
N ALA A 222 -7.19 -1.33 5.71
CA ALA A 222 -6.11 -0.45 6.16
C ALA A 222 -6.18 -0.20 7.68
N GLN A 223 -7.38 0.07 8.22
CA GLN A 223 -7.59 0.25 9.67
C GLN A 223 -7.26 -1.03 10.46
N GLU A 224 -7.66 -2.21 9.97
CA GLU A 224 -7.30 -3.49 10.57
C GLU A 224 -5.77 -3.71 10.59
N LEU A 225 -5.09 -3.38 9.48
CA LEU A 225 -3.64 -3.47 9.36
C LEU A 225 -2.93 -2.56 10.35
N ILE A 226 -3.35 -1.30 10.48
CA ILE A 226 -2.83 -0.37 11.50
C ILE A 226 -3.02 -0.96 12.89
N GLY A 227 -4.20 -1.51 13.19
CA GLY A 227 -4.47 -2.16 14.48
C GLY A 227 -3.60 -3.40 14.76
N LEU A 228 -3.13 -4.11 13.73
CA LEU A 228 -2.20 -5.23 13.87
C LEU A 228 -0.74 -4.78 14.03
N ILE A 229 -0.36 -3.68 13.39
CA ILE A 229 0.98 -3.11 13.46
C ILE A 229 1.23 -2.47 14.84
N THR A 230 0.26 -1.72 15.35
CA THR A 230 0.34 -0.96 16.62
C THR A 230 0.28 -1.84 17.88
N LYS A 231 -0.28 -3.04 17.81
CA LYS A 231 -0.39 -3.99 18.95
C LYS A 231 0.88 -4.83 19.19
N LYS A 232 1.98 -4.49 18.53
CA LYS A 232 3.25 -5.23 18.54
C LYS A 232 4.22 -4.65 19.58
#